data_AF-A0ABD2SF21-F1
#
_entry.id   AF-A0ABD2SF21-F1
#
_cell.length_a   1.000
_cell.length_b   1.000
_cell.length_c   1.000
_cell.angle_alpha   90.00
_cell.angle_beta   90.00
_cell.angle_gamma   90.00
#
_symmetry.space_group_name_H-M   'P 1'
#
loop_
_entity.id
_entity.type
_entity.pdbx_description
1 polymer ?
#
loop_
_entity_poly.entity_id
_entity_poly.type
_entity_poly.pdbx_seq_one_letter_code
_entity_poly.pdbx_strand_id
1 'polypeptide(L)'
;MASKQGISMATNLLKTLTGASSIVRSNTRSLSGVASSEVITSHTEKWMQDTSKKSPMELISEVPPIKVEGRIAACEGDSPALGHPIEYICLDLPEPAICKYCGLRFVQDHHH
;
A
#
# COMPACT_ATOMS: atom_id res chain seq x y z
N MET A 1 44.50 -49.99 4.63
CA MET A 1 43.15 -50.25 4.09
C MET A 1 42.28 -49.07 4.47
N ALA A 2 41.64 -48.44 3.47
CA ALA A 2 40.46 -47.56 3.52
C ALA A 2 40.51 -46.28 4.39
N SER A 3 39.82 -45.19 4.11
CA SER A 3 39.34 -44.51 2.90
C SER A 3 38.44 -43.36 3.39
N LYS A 4 38.71 -42.15 2.88
CA LYS A 4 37.78 -41.04 2.57
C LYS A 4 37.12 -40.20 3.67
N GLN A 5 37.19 -38.90 3.36
CA GLN A 5 36.50 -37.73 3.89
C GLN A 5 35.01 -37.68 3.50
N GLY A 6 34.26 -36.80 4.19
CA GLY A 6 32.92 -36.30 3.83
C GLY A 6 31.80 -37.06 4.56
N ILE A 7 30.70 -36.46 5.02
CA ILE A 7 30.01 -35.21 4.66
C ILE A 7 29.23 -34.76 5.91
N SER A 8 29.41 -33.52 6.35
CA SER A 8 28.57 -32.88 7.37
C SER A 8 27.34 -32.29 6.69
N MET A 9 26.15 -32.88 6.88
CA MET A 9 24.86 -32.25 6.61
C MET A 9 23.76 -32.88 7.47
N ALA A 10 22.74 -32.07 7.75
CA ALA A 10 21.47 -32.37 8.43
C ALA A 10 21.48 -32.23 9.97
N THR A 11 20.89 -31.13 10.46
CA THR A 11 19.54 -31.15 11.05
C THR A 11 19.17 -29.75 11.56
N ASN A 12 18.58 -28.92 10.69
CA ASN A 12 17.80 -27.76 11.11
C ASN A 12 16.34 -28.20 11.21
N LEU A 13 15.83 -28.41 12.43
CA LEU A 13 14.39 -28.46 12.64
C LEU A 13 14.06 -28.01 14.07
N LEU A 14 13.13 -27.05 14.16
CA LEU A 14 12.30 -26.70 15.33
C LEU A 14 12.90 -25.78 16.41
N LYS A 15 12.91 -24.46 16.16
CA LYS A 15 12.71 -23.43 17.22
C LYS A 15 12.01 -22.17 16.67
N THR A 16 10.72 -22.27 16.38
CA THR A 16 9.84 -21.11 16.17
C THR A 16 8.50 -21.32 16.86
N LEU A 17 8.52 -21.45 18.18
CA LEU A 17 7.35 -21.18 19.01
C LEU A 17 7.84 -20.47 20.27
N THR A 18 7.10 -19.44 20.68
CA THR A 18 7.29 -18.55 21.84
C THR A 18 8.20 -17.33 21.63
N GLY A 19 7.59 -16.28 21.09
CA GLY A 19 8.11 -14.92 21.10
C GLY A 19 7.00 -13.97 20.70
N ALA A 20 6.04 -13.73 21.59
CA ALA A 20 5.03 -12.70 21.41
C ALA A 20 5.72 -11.34 21.30
N SER A 21 5.67 -10.74 20.12
CA SER A 21 6.09 -9.37 19.90
C SER A 21 4.94 -8.61 19.27
N SER A 22 4.47 -7.61 20.00
CA SER A 22 3.70 -6.48 19.51
C SER A 22 4.36 -5.90 18.27
N ILE A 23 3.92 -6.31 17.08
CA ILE A 23 4.35 -5.72 15.81
C ILE A 23 3.12 -5.07 15.19
N VAL A 24 3.05 -3.76 15.42
CA VAL A 24 2.66 -2.72 14.47
C VAL A 24 1.73 -3.20 13.35
N ARG A 25 0.46 -2.79 13.49
CA ARG A 25 -0.50 -2.75 12.40
C ARG A 25 0.05 -1.88 11.28
N SER A 26 0.61 -2.51 10.26
CA SER A 26 0.88 -1.91 8.97
C SER A 26 0.40 -2.88 7.91
N ASN A 27 -0.30 -2.31 6.93
CA ASN A 27 -1.00 -2.93 5.83
C ASN A 27 -0.14 -3.95 5.05
N THR A 28 -0.02 -5.19 5.54
CA THR A 28 0.64 -6.27 4.81
C THR A 28 -0.34 -6.87 3.82
N ARG A 29 -0.27 -6.42 2.57
CA ARG A 29 -0.84 -7.15 1.44
C ARG A 29 -0.12 -8.51 1.38
N SER A 30 -0.86 -9.58 1.61
CA SER A 30 -0.52 -11.01 1.44
C SER A 30 0.95 -11.42 1.60
N LEU A 31 1.23 -12.16 2.67
CA LEU A 31 2.51 -12.82 2.94
C LEU A 31 2.73 -14.06 2.04
N SER A 32 2.70 -13.89 0.73
CA SER A 32 3.15 -14.94 -0.21
C SER A 32 4.56 -14.63 -0.67
N GLY A 33 5.54 -15.19 0.04
CA GLY A 33 6.94 -15.17 -0.34
C GLY A 33 7.81 -14.43 0.68
N VAL A 34 8.83 -15.14 1.17
CA VAL A 34 9.96 -14.58 1.91
C VAL A 34 10.73 -13.60 0.99
N ALA A 35 10.24 -12.38 0.85
CA ALA A 35 11.03 -11.30 0.28
C ALA A 35 12.06 -10.92 1.36
N SER A 36 13.35 -11.08 1.05
CA SER A 36 14.43 -10.56 1.86
C SER A 36 14.10 -9.13 2.28
N SER A 37 14.15 -8.85 3.58
CA SER A 37 13.87 -7.54 4.18
C SER A 37 14.71 -6.40 3.58
N GLU A 38 15.73 -6.72 2.79
CA GLU A 38 16.71 -5.82 2.18
C GLU A 38 16.19 -5.11 0.91
N VAL A 39 15.10 -5.59 0.28
CA VAL A 39 14.50 -4.98 -0.93
C VAL A 39 13.08 -4.49 -0.63
N ILE A 40 12.91 -3.72 0.44
CA ILE A 40 11.71 -2.90 0.62
C ILE A 40 12.09 -1.47 0.22
N THR A 41 12.37 -1.28 -1.07
CA THR A 41 12.46 0.08 -1.61
C THR A 41 11.04 0.66 -1.65
N SER A 42 10.87 1.97 -1.48
CA SER A 42 9.56 2.56 -1.69
C SER A 42 9.11 2.34 -3.15
N HIS A 43 7.80 2.29 -3.39
CA HIS A 43 7.26 1.93 -4.70
C HIS A 43 7.75 2.88 -5.81
N THR A 44 7.84 4.19 -5.52
CA THR A 44 8.26 5.21 -6.47
C THR A 44 9.75 5.11 -6.81
N GLU A 45 10.61 4.89 -5.82
CA GLU A 45 12.07 4.77 -6.01
C GLU A 45 12.45 3.64 -6.97
N LYS A 46 11.60 2.62 -7.11
CA LYS A 46 11.84 1.49 -8.01
C LYS A 46 11.82 1.89 -9.50
N TRP A 47 11.05 2.90 -9.90
CA TRP A 47 10.83 3.22 -11.31
C TRP A 47 11.13 4.68 -11.68
N MET A 48 11.04 5.61 -10.73
CA MET A 48 11.28 7.03 -10.99
C MET A 48 12.78 7.33 -10.93
N GLN A 49 13.39 7.62 -12.07
CA GLN A 49 14.83 7.93 -12.17
C GLN A 49 15.12 9.42 -11.89
N ASP A 50 14.21 10.31 -12.31
CA ASP A 50 14.33 11.75 -12.09
C ASP A 50 13.73 12.12 -10.72
N THR A 51 14.59 12.36 -9.74
CA THR A 51 14.20 12.77 -8.38
C THR A 51 14.20 14.29 -8.19
N SER A 52 14.41 15.07 -9.26
CA SER A 52 14.35 16.55 -9.18
C SER A 52 12.92 17.07 -9.08
N LYS A 53 11.95 16.27 -9.56
CA LYS A 53 10.52 16.55 -9.50
C LYS A 53 9.85 15.73 -8.40
N LYS A 54 8.76 16.27 -7.87
CA LYS A 54 7.91 15.54 -6.93
C LYS A 54 7.32 14.31 -7.62
N SER A 55 7.27 13.22 -6.87
CA SER A 55 6.63 11.99 -7.32
C SER A 55 5.11 12.16 -7.47
N PRO A 56 4.44 11.32 -8.27
CA PRO A 56 2.98 11.32 -8.34
C PRO A 56 2.31 11.10 -6.97
N MET A 57 2.93 10.29 -6.10
CA MET A 57 2.45 10.04 -4.74
C MET A 57 2.49 11.30 -3.88
N GLU A 58 3.55 12.09 -3.98
CA GLU A 58 3.67 13.37 -3.28
C GLU A 58 2.67 14.39 -3.83
N LEU A 59 2.56 14.51 -5.17
CA LEU A 59 1.64 15.46 -5.80
C LEU A 59 0.19 15.23 -5.39
N ILE A 60 -0.29 13.98 -5.38
CA ILE A 60 -1.68 13.71 -4.95
C ILE A 60 -1.88 13.89 -3.44
N SER A 61 -0.83 13.68 -2.63
CA SER A 61 -0.89 13.90 -1.19
C SER A 61 -1.05 15.38 -0.81
N GLU A 62 -0.61 16.29 -1.67
CA GLU A 62 -0.77 17.75 -1.52
C GLU A 62 -2.20 18.22 -1.82
N VAL A 63 -2.95 17.48 -2.64
CA VAL A 63 -4.34 17.84 -2.99
C VAL A 63 -5.26 17.58 -1.78
N PRO A 64 -5.96 18.60 -1.25
CA PRO A 64 -6.80 18.42 -0.06
C PRO A 64 -8.00 17.51 -0.33
N PRO A 65 -8.53 16.80 0.69
CA PRO A 65 -9.77 16.06 0.56
C PRO A 65 -10.95 16.95 0.16
N ILE A 66 -11.75 16.47 -0.79
CA ILE A 66 -12.96 17.10 -1.30
C ILE A 66 -14.11 16.78 -0.35
N LYS A 67 -14.77 17.83 0.16
CA LYS A 67 -15.98 17.68 0.98
C LYS A 67 -17.20 17.50 0.09
N VAL A 68 -18.06 16.55 0.44
CA VAL A 68 -19.36 16.36 -0.20
C VAL A 68 -20.45 16.18 0.86
N GLU A 69 -21.66 16.66 0.58
CA GLU A 69 -22.78 16.58 1.53
C GLU A 69 -23.36 15.15 1.62
N GLY A 70 -23.34 14.43 0.50
CA GLY A 70 -23.89 13.09 0.38
C GLY A 70 -23.01 12.00 1.01
N ARG A 71 -23.63 10.86 1.32
CA ARG A 71 -22.92 9.64 1.76
C ARG A 71 -22.13 8.93 0.65
N ILE A 72 -22.41 9.29 -0.61
CA ILE A 72 -21.76 8.70 -1.78
C ILE A 72 -21.21 9.84 -2.66
N ALA A 73 -19.92 9.77 -2.99
CA ALA A 73 -19.30 10.61 -4.02
C ALA A 73 -19.24 9.86 -5.35
N ALA A 74 -19.45 10.57 -6.47
CA ALA A 74 -19.19 10.06 -7.82
C ALA A 74 -17.93 10.75 -8.36
N CYS A 75 -16.87 9.97 -8.57
CA CYS A 75 -15.61 10.48 -9.12
C CYS A 75 -15.48 10.08 -10.59
N GLU A 76 -15.34 11.09 -11.46
CA GLU A 76 -15.18 10.92 -12.91
C GLU A 76 -13.75 11.30 -13.37
N GLY A 77 -12.90 11.76 -12.46
CA GLY A 77 -11.58 12.31 -12.78
C GLY A 77 -11.69 13.77 -13.24
N ASP A 78 -11.47 14.01 -14.54
CA ASP A 78 -11.54 15.35 -15.15
C ASP A 78 -12.86 15.57 -15.89
N SER A 79 -13.24 14.61 -16.74
CA SER A 79 -14.52 14.58 -17.45
C SER A 79 -14.90 13.14 -17.82
N PRO A 80 -16.19 12.83 -18.08
CA PRO A 80 -16.63 11.47 -18.40
C PRO A 80 -15.90 10.79 -19.57
N ALA A 81 -15.35 11.57 -20.51
CA ALA A 81 -14.68 11.07 -21.71
C ALA A 81 -13.15 10.97 -21.59
N LEU A 82 -12.51 11.78 -20.74
CA LEU A 82 -11.06 11.84 -20.60
C LEU A 82 -10.56 11.33 -19.24
N GLY A 83 -11.47 11.11 -18.30
CA GLY A 83 -11.16 10.59 -16.98
C GLY A 83 -11.14 9.08 -16.92
N HIS A 84 -11.40 8.57 -15.71
CA HIS A 84 -11.51 7.14 -15.44
C HIS A 84 -12.99 6.72 -15.39
N PRO A 85 -13.30 5.42 -15.45
CA PRO A 85 -14.67 4.95 -15.22
C PRO A 85 -15.23 5.50 -13.91
N ILE A 86 -16.51 5.89 -13.93
CA ILE A 86 -17.18 6.49 -12.76
C ILE A 86 -17.03 5.56 -11.56
N GLU A 87 -16.42 6.06 -10.47
CA GLU A 87 -16.31 5.36 -9.21
C GLU A 87 -17.26 5.98 -8.18
N TYR A 88 -18.21 5.17 -7.70
CA TYR A 88 -19.07 5.53 -6.57
C TYR A 88 -18.41 5.13 -5.26
N ILE A 89 -18.14 6.12 -4.40
CA ILE A 89 -17.31 5.97 -3.20
C ILE A 89 -18.18 6.20 -1.97
N CYS A 90 -18.21 5.25 -1.05
CA CYS A 90 -18.93 5.36 0.23
C CYS A 90 -18.13 6.19 1.24
N LEU A 91 -18.80 7.13 1.91
CA LEU A 91 -18.22 8.10 2.84
C LEU A 91 -18.76 7.98 4.27
N ASP A 92 -19.34 6.82 4.59
CA ASP A 92 -19.87 6.56 5.95
C ASP A 92 -18.75 6.48 7.02
N LEU A 93 -17.50 6.33 6.60
CA LEU A 93 -16.34 6.31 7.50
C LEU A 93 -15.82 7.74 7.74
N PRO A 94 -15.30 8.05 8.94
CA PRO A 94 -14.77 9.37 9.26
C PRO A 94 -13.44 9.67 8.55
N GLU A 95 -12.74 8.65 8.06
CA GLU A 95 -11.49 8.79 7.32
C GLU A 95 -11.77 9.15 5.85
N PRO A 96 -10.93 10.00 5.21
CA PRO A 96 -11.07 10.30 3.80
C PRO A 96 -11.01 9.05 2.93
N ALA A 97 -12.05 8.81 2.15
CA ALA A 97 -12.09 7.73 1.18
C ALA A 97 -11.35 8.13 -0.10
N ILE A 98 -10.57 7.21 -0.66
CA ILE A 98 -9.70 7.48 -1.82
C ILE A 98 -10.33 6.87 -3.07
N CYS A 99 -10.41 7.66 -4.15
CA CYS A 99 -10.68 7.15 -5.49
C CYS A 99 -9.50 6.28 -5.96
N LYS A 100 -9.77 5.04 -6.37
CA LYS A 100 -8.73 4.07 -6.74
C LYS A 100 -8.00 4.43 -8.02
N TYR A 101 -8.59 5.27 -8.86
CA TYR A 101 -8.04 5.64 -10.16
C TYR A 101 -7.18 6.90 -10.08
N CYS A 102 -7.74 8.02 -9.64
CA CYS A 102 -7.03 9.30 -9.62
C CYS A 102 -6.38 9.63 -8.26
N GLY A 103 -6.72 8.90 -7.19
CA GLY A 103 -6.19 9.14 -5.85
C GLY A 103 -6.81 10.34 -5.12
N LEU A 104 -7.82 11.00 -5.70
CA LEU A 104 -8.57 12.05 -5.02
C LEU A 104 -9.22 11.50 -3.74
N ARG A 105 -9.24 12.34 -2.71
CA ARG A 105 -9.79 12.02 -1.39
C ARG A 105 -11.13 12.70 -1.22
N PHE A 106 -12.09 11.99 -0.65
CA PHE A 106 -13.44 12.48 -0.39
C PHE A 106 -13.78 12.30 1.08
N VAL A 107 -14.47 13.28 1.66
CA VAL A 107 -14.98 13.24 3.03
C VAL A 107 -16.43 13.72 3.04
N GLN A 108 -17.25 13.15 3.90
CA GLN A 108 -18.60 13.66 4.11
C GLN A 108 -18.53 14.93 4.97
N ASP A 109 -19.20 16.00 4.54
CA ASP A 109 -19.36 17.20 5.37
C ASP A 109 -20.50 16.98 6.36
N HIS A 110 -20.15 16.65 7.61
CA HIS A 110 -21.13 16.49 8.68
C HIS A 110 -21.52 17.88 9.20
N HIS A 111 -22.55 18.48 8.59
CA HIS A 111 -23.20 19.66 9.16
C HIS A 111 -23.92 19.25 10.45
N HIS A 112 -23.44 19.78 11.58
CA HIS A 112 -24.15 19.77 12.86
C HIS A 112 -25.05 20.99 13.00
#